data_AF-A0A7C2L623-F1
#
_entry.id   AF-A0A7C2L623-F1
#
_cell.length_a   1.000
_cell.length_b   1.000
_cell.length_c   1.000
_cell.angle_alpha   90.00
_cell.angle_beta   90.00
_cell.angle_gamma   90.00
#
_symmetry.space_group_name_H-M   'P 1'
#
loop_
_entity.id
_entity.type
_entity.pdbx_description
1 polymer ?
#
loop_
_entity_poly.entity_id
_entity_poly.type
_entity_poly.pdbx_seq_one_letter_code
_entity_poly.pdbx_strand_id
1 'polypeptide(L)'
;MPTCSEDDRGERSGENGHRGGIMVRSDRATHAELPWDRIRRVLLIRLRSIGDTVLMTPCLTALKTWRPELQISVLSEALSAPLLEDHPQVDEVIVVEREGRWLSDGVRRGQLARRLRERAFDAVFNLHGGTTATLLAFLSRAPERIGYRGYRYSWLHNRRAPDPSQIWQKSAIHSAEQQLGLLKWCGVPIASPPPSSLRASEQALVSVRRRLRQMGLRGPFAVIHPAATHETKRWSAAKFAHVVQYLAAKHELPSIIIAARHEGHITDAVKGFAG
;
A
#
# COMPACT_ATOMS: atom_id res chain seq x y z
N MET A 1 -80.68 26.81 11.00
CA MET A 1 -79.29 27.13 11.41
C MET A 1 -78.45 27.22 10.13
N PRO A 2 -77.87 28.40 9.84
CA PRO A 2 -77.31 28.84 8.54
C PRO A 2 -75.80 28.44 8.44
N THR A 3 -74.97 28.67 7.41
CA THR A 3 -74.84 29.60 6.25
C THR A 3 -74.08 28.86 5.11
N CYS A 4 -74.32 29.06 3.81
CA CYS A 4 -73.85 30.17 2.93
C CYS A 4 -72.31 30.38 2.97
N SER A 5 -71.54 30.59 1.90
CA SER A 5 -71.68 30.59 0.43
C SER A 5 -70.39 31.24 -0.12
N GLU A 6 -69.93 30.84 -1.33
CA GLU A 6 -69.24 31.67 -2.37
C GLU A 6 -67.92 32.38 -1.96
N ASP A 7 -66.95 32.75 -2.79
CA ASP A 7 -66.69 32.85 -4.23
C ASP A 7 -65.15 33.08 -4.32
N ASP A 8 -64.41 32.50 -5.27
CA ASP A 8 -64.06 33.04 -6.60
C ASP A 8 -62.73 33.83 -6.69
N ARG A 9 -61.93 33.40 -7.66
CA ARG A 9 -60.86 34.06 -8.46
C ARG A 9 -59.78 34.97 -7.83
N GLY A 10 -58.54 34.76 -8.28
CA GLY A 10 -57.59 35.85 -8.50
C GLY A 10 -56.11 35.50 -8.47
N GLU A 11 -55.44 35.67 -9.61
CA GLU A 11 -54.01 35.49 -9.91
C GLU A 11 -53.03 36.31 -9.05
N ARG A 12 -51.77 35.83 -8.97
CA ARG A 12 -50.47 36.56 -9.14
C ARG A 12 -49.33 35.68 -8.60
N SER A 13 -48.46 35.10 -9.44
CA SER A 13 -47.25 35.69 -10.04
C SER A 13 -46.17 36.11 -9.02
N GLY A 14 -44.97 35.53 -9.18
CA GLY A 14 -43.71 36.28 -9.01
C GLY A 14 -42.96 36.10 -7.69
N GLU A 15 -41.85 35.35 -7.77
CA GLU A 15 -40.53 35.66 -7.21
C GLU A 15 -40.42 36.66 -6.03
N ASN A 16 -39.93 36.18 -4.89
CA ASN A 16 -38.59 36.54 -4.41
C ASN A 16 -38.32 35.92 -3.04
N GLY A 17 -37.49 34.89 -3.03
CA GLY A 17 -36.94 34.30 -1.82
C GLY A 17 -35.43 34.20 -1.95
N HIS A 18 -34.75 35.35 -1.87
CA HIS A 18 -33.31 35.43 -1.61
C HIS A 18 -32.99 34.65 -0.32
N ARG A 19 -32.58 33.39 -0.46
CA ARG A 19 -31.80 32.70 0.57
C ARG A 19 -30.45 32.43 -0.03
N GLY A 20 -29.46 33.19 0.45
CA GLY A 20 -28.06 33.01 0.15
C GLY A 20 -27.68 31.55 0.41
N GLY A 21 -27.63 30.78 -0.66
CA GLY A 21 -26.95 29.51 -0.65
C GLY A 21 -25.48 29.80 -0.43
N ILE A 22 -24.95 29.38 0.71
CA ILE A 22 -23.52 29.15 0.85
C ILE A 22 -23.19 28.16 -0.26
N MET A 23 -22.61 28.69 -1.34
CA MET A 23 -22.12 27.92 -2.44
C MET A 23 -20.93 27.13 -1.91
N VAL A 24 -21.20 25.94 -1.37
CA VAL A 24 -20.19 24.92 -1.14
C VAL A 24 -19.63 24.63 -2.53
N ARG A 25 -18.49 25.25 -2.85
CA ARG A 25 -17.70 24.92 -4.02
C ARG A 25 -17.52 23.40 -3.98
N SER A 26 -18.18 22.68 -4.89
CA SER A 26 -17.89 21.29 -5.13
C SER A 26 -16.46 21.25 -5.66
N ASP A 27 -15.51 20.98 -4.77
CA ASP A 27 -14.11 20.78 -5.10
C ASP A 27 -14.03 19.47 -5.88
N ARG A 28 -14.41 19.51 -7.18
CA ARG A 28 -14.15 18.41 -8.11
C ARG A 28 -12.65 18.16 -7.99
N ALA A 29 -12.27 16.96 -7.58
CA ALA A 29 -10.88 16.55 -7.41
C ALA A 29 -10.12 16.83 -8.71
N THR A 30 -9.55 18.03 -8.82
CA THR A 30 -8.89 18.48 -10.04
C THR A 30 -7.59 17.70 -10.08
N HIS A 31 -7.35 16.97 -11.17
CA HIS A 31 -6.11 16.22 -11.35
C HIS A 31 -4.90 17.16 -11.21
N ALA A 32 -3.85 16.69 -10.55
CA ALA A 32 -2.59 17.41 -10.58
C ALA A 32 -1.86 17.10 -11.88
N GLU A 33 -1.66 18.11 -12.70
CA GLU A 33 -0.77 18.01 -13.85
C GLU A 33 0.69 17.99 -13.37
N LEU A 34 1.34 16.84 -13.52
CA LEU A 34 2.79 16.73 -13.40
C LEU A 34 3.43 16.83 -14.79
N PRO A 35 4.64 17.40 -14.91
CA PRO A 35 5.39 17.45 -16.16
C PRO A 35 6.00 16.08 -16.49
N TRP A 36 5.15 15.09 -16.77
CA TRP A 36 5.55 13.70 -17.01
C TRP A 36 6.46 13.52 -18.23
N ASP A 37 6.51 14.48 -19.14
CA ASP A 37 7.48 14.57 -20.24
C ASP A 37 8.93 14.72 -19.74
N ARG A 38 9.12 15.30 -18.55
CA ARG A 38 10.44 15.56 -17.94
C ARG A 38 10.78 14.61 -16.79
N ILE A 39 9.81 13.88 -16.25
CA ILE A 39 10.01 12.93 -15.16
C ILE A 39 10.66 11.65 -15.73
N ARG A 40 11.83 11.31 -15.19
CA ARG A 40 12.55 10.06 -15.51
C ARG A 40 12.79 9.21 -14.27
N ARG A 41 13.06 9.82 -13.11
CA ARG A 41 13.39 9.13 -11.85
C ARG A 41 12.29 9.34 -10.84
N VAL A 42 11.63 8.26 -10.46
CA VAL A 42 10.51 8.25 -9.51
C VAL A 42 10.91 7.48 -8.26
N LEU A 43 10.67 8.06 -7.08
CA LEU A 43 10.78 7.37 -5.81
C LEU A 43 9.39 7.06 -5.24
N LEU A 44 9.14 5.80 -4.92
CA LEU A 44 7.99 5.39 -4.12
C LEU A 44 8.44 5.17 -2.68
N ILE A 45 7.87 5.89 -1.71
CA ILE A 45 8.17 5.68 -0.30
C ILE A 45 7.09 4.80 0.33
N ARG A 46 7.46 3.59 0.74
CA ARG A 46 6.58 2.64 1.42
C ARG A 46 7.34 1.97 2.57
N LEU A 47 7.20 2.55 3.77
CA LEU A 47 7.85 2.04 4.97
C LEU A 47 6.92 1.04 5.67
N ARG A 48 7.38 -0.17 6.00
CA ARG A 48 6.53 -1.23 6.60
C ARG A 48 5.28 -1.50 5.74
N SER A 49 4.36 -2.35 6.12
CA SER A 49 4.59 -3.73 6.53
C SER A 49 4.85 -4.59 5.29
N ILE A 50 5.12 -5.88 5.45
CA ILE A 50 5.16 -6.84 4.33
C ILE A 50 3.86 -6.75 3.50
N GLY A 51 2.68 -6.76 4.14
CA GLY A 51 1.40 -6.70 3.46
C GLY A 51 1.21 -5.43 2.63
N ASP A 52 1.48 -4.27 3.20
CA ASP A 52 1.36 -3.00 2.47
C ASP A 52 2.37 -2.87 1.33
N THR A 53 3.54 -3.53 1.47
CA THR A 53 4.55 -3.58 0.42
C THR A 53 4.02 -4.38 -0.78
N VAL A 54 3.41 -5.54 -0.55
CA VAL A 54 2.73 -6.29 -1.62
C VAL A 54 1.65 -5.43 -2.27
N LEU A 55 0.85 -4.72 -1.47
CA LEU A 55 -0.24 -3.86 -1.97
C LEU A 55 0.24 -2.57 -2.68
N MET A 56 1.54 -2.22 -2.62
CA MET A 56 2.11 -1.15 -3.46
C MET A 56 2.46 -1.61 -4.86
N THR A 57 2.71 -2.90 -5.08
CA THR A 57 3.16 -3.43 -6.37
C THR A 57 2.25 -3.09 -7.57
N PRO A 58 0.92 -2.92 -7.42
CA PRO A 58 0.09 -2.37 -8.50
C PRO A 58 0.53 -0.97 -8.98
N CYS A 59 1.11 -0.14 -8.11
CA CYS A 59 1.67 1.16 -8.49
C CYS A 59 2.87 1.01 -9.43
N LEU A 60 3.71 0.01 -9.20
CA LEU A 60 4.85 -0.31 -10.08
C LEU A 60 4.35 -0.71 -11.46
N THR A 61 3.33 -1.57 -11.51
CA THR A 61 2.72 -2.00 -12.76
C THR A 61 2.06 -0.83 -13.49
N ALA A 62 1.27 -0.01 -12.78
CA ALA A 62 0.62 1.15 -13.38
C ALA A 62 1.64 2.11 -14.02
N LEU A 63 2.74 2.41 -13.32
CA LEU A 63 3.79 3.29 -13.84
C LEU A 63 4.53 2.69 -15.04
N LYS A 64 5.02 1.45 -14.94
CA LYS A 64 5.78 0.82 -16.04
C LYS A 64 4.92 0.51 -17.26
N THR A 65 3.64 0.16 -17.09
CA THR A 65 2.71 -0.04 -18.22
C THR A 65 2.44 1.28 -18.94
N TRP A 66 2.31 2.38 -18.20
CA TRP A 66 2.02 3.68 -18.79
C TRP A 66 3.26 4.33 -19.41
N ARG A 67 4.41 4.25 -18.72
CA ARG A 67 5.70 4.82 -19.11
C ARG A 67 6.83 3.84 -18.78
N PRO A 68 7.16 2.91 -19.68
CA PRO A 68 8.20 1.90 -19.47
C PRO A 68 9.59 2.48 -19.20
N GLU A 69 9.84 3.71 -19.65
CA GLU A 69 11.12 4.40 -19.53
C GLU A 69 11.41 4.98 -18.12
N LEU A 70 10.41 5.00 -17.23
CA LEU A 70 10.60 5.50 -15.86
C LEU A 70 11.56 4.60 -15.08
N GLN A 71 12.56 5.21 -14.43
CA GLN A 71 13.38 4.56 -13.42
C GLN A 71 12.67 4.68 -12.06
N ILE A 72 12.28 3.55 -11.48
CA ILE A 72 11.50 3.48 -10.26
C ILE A 72 12.37 2.94 -9.13
N SER A 73 12.69 3.80 -8.17
CA SER A 73 13.28 3.41 -6.90
C SER A 73 12.20 3.25 -5.84
N VAL A 74 12.37 2.31 -4.92
CA VAL A 74 11.48 2.14 -3.76
C VAL A 74 12.25 2.28 -2.46
N LEU A 75 11.81 3.19 -1.59
CA LEU A 75 12.32 3.29 -0.22
C LEU A 75 11.51 2.36 0.69
N SER A 76 12.13 1.30 1.19
CA SER A 76 11.51 0.23 1.98
C SER A 76 12.32 -0.06 3.25
N GLU A 77 11.66 -0.56 4.29
CA GLU A 77 12.36 -1.03 5.49
C GLU A 77 12.98 -2.43 5.24
N ALA A 78 14.07 -2.75 5.94
CA ALA A 78 14.83 -4.00 5.75
C ALA A 78 13.98 -5.28 5.81
N LEU A 79 12.90 -5.30 6.60
CA LEU A 79 11.98 -6.44 6.68
C LEU A 79 11.23 -6.72 5.38
N SER A 80 10.86 -5.68 4.63
CA SER A 80 10.05 -5.78 3.41
C SER A 80 10.84 -5.58 2.12
N ALA A 81 12.07 -5.06 2.22
CA ALA A 81 12.95 -4.83 1.06
C ALA A 81 13.17 -6.08 0.19
N PRO A 82 13.39 -7.31 0.74
CA PRO A 82 13.61 -8.50 -0.08
C PRO A 82 12.45 -8.88 -1.01
N LEU A 83 11.24 -8.36 -0.78
CA LEU A 83 10.09 -8.57 -1.67
C LEU A 83 10.22 -7.83 -3.00
N LEU A 84 11.11 -6.83 -3.07
CA LEU A 84 11.25 -5.89 -4.18
C LEU A 84 12.59 -6.01 -4.91
N GLU A 85 13.62 -6.60 -4.30
CA GLU A 85 14.98 -6.64 -4.84
C GLU A 85 15.05 -7.28 -6.23
N ASP A 86 14.27 -8.33 -6.48
CA ASP A 86 14.18 -9.02 -7.78
C ASP A 86 12.88 -8.71 -8.54
N HIS A 87 12.20 -7.62 -8.18
CA HIS A 87 10.95 -7.26 -8.84
C HIS A 87 11.24 -6.57 -10.19
N PRO A 88 10.74 -7.07 -11.33
CA PRO A 88 11.15 -6.62 -12.67
C PRO A 88 10.76 -5.17 -13.02
N GLN A 89 9.93 -4.54 -12.17
CA GLN A 89 9.45 -3.18 -12.32
C GLN A 89 10.12 -2.20 -11.33
N VAL A 90 11.08 -2.67 -10.53
CA VAL A 90 11.85 -1.88 -9.58
C VAL A 90 13.29 -1.81 -10.06
N ASP A 91 13.79 -0.60 -10.29
CA ASP A 91 15.17 -0.38 -10.73
C ASP A 91 16.14 -0.31 -9.54
N GLU A 92 15.65 0.10 -8.36
CA GLU A 92 16.46 0.18 -7.14
C GLU A 92 15.60 0.04 -5.87
N VAL A 93 16.05 -0.77 -4.91
CA VAL A 93 15.50 -0.77 -3.55
C VAL A 93 16.45 -0.03 -2.61
N ILE A 94 15.97 1.07 -2.03
CA ILE A 94 16.70 1.83 -1.02
C ILE A 94 16.26 1.32 0.34
N VAL A 95 17.16 0.61 1.01
CA VAL A 95 16.85 -0.01 2.31
C VAL A 95 17.07 0.96 3.46
N VAL A 96 16.06 1.00 4.33
CA VAL A 96 16.05 1.66 5.62
C VAL A 96 16.19 0.61 6.72
N GLU A 97 17.33 0.62 7.41
CA GLU A 97 17.54 -0.20 8.60
C GLU A 97 16.82 0.44 9.78
N ARG A 98 15.91 -0.28 10.43
CA ARG A 98 15.15 0.26 11.57
C ARG A 98 15.57 -0.34 12.91
N GLU A 99 16.64 -1.13 12.97
CA GLU A 99 17.08 -1.71 14.24
C GLU A 99 17.54 -0.59 15.20
N GLY A 100 16.82 -0.45 16.32
CA GLY A 100 17.10 0.51 17.39
C GLY A 100 16.62 1.95 17.15
N ARG A 101 17.33 2.90 17.79
CA ARG A 101 17.11 4.36 17.70
C ARG A 101 17.50 4.96 16.34
N TRP A 102 17.47 4.21 15.24
CA TRP A 102 17.94 4.66 13.92
C TRP A 102 17.21 5.91 13.41
N LEU A 103 15.92 6.03 13.70
CA LEU A 103 15.21 7.27 13.48
C LEU A 103 15.65 8.35 14.49
N SER A 104 15.88 8.08 15.76
CA SER A 104 16.39 9.10 16.70
C SER A 104 17.85 9.51 16.44
N ASP A 105 18.59 8.75 15.65
CA ASP A 105 19.98 9.03 15.27
C ASP A 105 20.05 10.05 14.12
N GLY A 106 20.38 11.29 14.47
CA GLY A 106 20.49 12.40 13.53
C GLY A 106 21.54 12.18 12.43
N VAL A 107 22.61 11.42 12.71
CA VAL A 107 23.67 11.14 11.74
C VAL A 107 23.15 10.20 10.66
N ARG A 108 22.53 9.09 11.05
CA ARG A 108 21.97 8.11 10.10
C ARG A 108 20.84 8.70 9.25
N ARG A 109 20.00 9.53 9.86
CA ARG A 109 19.00 10.33 9.12
C ARG A 109 19.66 11.27 8.10
N GLY A 110 20.73 11.95 8.48
CA GLY A 110 21.48 12.84 7.59
C GLY A 110 22.11 12.10 6.41
N GLN A 111 22.66 10.91 6.66
CA GLN A 111 23.22 10.04 5.63
C GLN A 111 22.14 9.54 4.65
N LEU A 112 20.99 9.10 5.14
CA LEU A 112 19.87 8.72 4.26
C LEU A 112 19.37 9.92 3.45
N ALA A 113 19.18 11.08 4.08
CA ALA A 113 18.78 12.29 3.39
C ALA A 113 19.78 12.65 2.27
N ARG A 114 21.08 12.54 2.55
CA ARG A 114 22.12 12.75 1.54
C ARG A 114 21.99 11.74 0.38
N ARG A 115 21.86 10.45 0.68
CA ARG A 115 21.65 9.38 -0.32
C ARG A 115 20.42 9.64 -1.20
N LEU A 116 19.32 10.12 -0.61
CA LEU A 116 18.10 10.45 -1.37
C LEU A 116 18.31 11.67 -2.28
N ARG A 117 19.04 12.70 -1.83
CA ARG A 117 19.35 13.88 -2.63
C ARG A 117 20.28 13.57 -3.81
N GLU A 118 21.30 12.74 -3.58
CA GLU A 118 22.28 12.34 -4.60
C GLU A 118 21.63 11.59 -5.78
N ARG A 119 20.48 10.94 -5.56
CA ARG A 119 19.72 10.23 -6.61
C ARG A 119 18.92 11.16 -7.53
N ALA A 120 18.76 12.42 -7.14
CA ALA A 120 18.10 13.46 -7.93
C ALA A 120 16.76 13.00 -8.53
N PHE A 121 15.84 12.55 -7.67
CA PHE A 121 14.50 12.16 -8.10
C PHE A 121 13.72 13.35 -8.66
N ASP A 122 13.01 13.14 -9.75
CA ASP A 122 12.11 14.14 -10.34
C ASP A 122 10.77 14.17 -9.58
N ALA A 123 10.28 12.99 -9.18
CA ALA A 123 9.04 12.84 -8.44
C ALA A 123 9.17 11.85 -7.28
N VAL A 124 8.57 12.20 -6.14
CA VAL A 124 8.45 11.32 -4.97
C VAL A 124 6.99 11.14 -4.60
N PHE A 125 6.54 9.89 -4.55
CA PHE A 125 5.22 9.53 -4.06
C PHE A 125 5.33 8.94 -2.65
N ASN A 126 4.73 9.62 -1.68
CA ASN A 126 4.61 9.12 -0.32
C ASN A 126 3.43 8.15 -0.23
N LEU A 127 3.67 6.86 -0.48
CA LEU A 127 2.66 5.80 -0.39
C LEU A 127 2.45 5.29 1.06
N HIS A 128 3.31 5.71 1.99
CA HIS A 128 3.24 5.32 3.39
C HIS A 128 2.32 6.20 4.21
N GLY A 129 2.41 7.52 3.99
CA GLY A 129 1.92 8.52 4.91
C GLY A 129 2.77 8.65 6.18
N GLY A 130 2.24 9.40 7.15
CA GLY A 130 2.90 9.62 8.43
C GLY A 130 4.14 10.54 8.36
N THR A 131 4.65 10.90 9.54
CA THR A 131 5.70 11.92 9.70
C THR A 131 7.00 11.56 8.99
N THR A 132 7.49 10.33 9.19
CA THR A 132 8.79 9.92 8.66
C THR A 132 8.84 9.97 7.14
N ALA A 133 7.86 9.38 6.45
CA ALA A 133 7.85 9.35 5.00
C ALA A 133 7.68 10.75 4.41
N THR A 134 6.85 11.61 5.03
CA THR A 134 6.73 13.02 4.64
C THR A 134 8.07 13.77 4.76
N LEU A 135 8.79 13.59 5.87
CA LEU A 135 10.11 14.21 6.06
C LEU A 135 11.14 13.69 5.07
N LEU A 136 11.16 12.37 4.78
CA LEU A 136 12.09 11.79 3.81
C LEU A 136 11.77 12.26 2.38
N ALA A 137 10.49 12.37 2.02
CA ALA A 137 10.07 12.97 0.76
C ALA A 137 10.57 14.42 0.65
N PHE A 138 10.41 15.22 1.70
CA PHE A 138 10.94 16.59 1.72
C PHE A 138 12.45 16.65 1.61
N LEU A 139 13.16 15.84 2.39
CA LEU A 139 14.62 15.82 2.43
C LEU A 139 15.25 15.31 1.14
N SER A 140 14.52 14.55 0.32
CA SER A 140 14.96 14.16 -1.03
C SER A 140 15.19 15.35 -1.97
N ARG A 141 14.55 16.49 -1.70
CA ARG A 141 14.54 17.70 -2.55
C ARG A 141 14.02 17.52 -3.98
N ALA A 142 13.31 16.42 -4.27
CA ALA A 142 12.67 16.26 -5.56
C ALA A 142 11.72 17.43 -5.87
N PRO A 143 11.68 17.94 -7.12
CA PRO A 143 10.82 19.05 -7.49
C PRO A 143 9.34 18.67 -7.35
N GLU A 144 8.94 17.43 -7.59
CA GLU A 144 7.57 16.97 -7.36
C GLU A 144 7.50 16.05 -6.14
N ARG A 145 6.80 16.49 -5.08
CA ARG A 145 6.60 15.73 -3.84
C ARG A 145 5.12 15.57 -3.59
N ILE A 146 4.65 14.34 -3.77
CA ILE A 146 3.24 13.97 -3.81
C ILE A 146 2.85 13.23 -2.53
N GLY A 147 1.77 13.67 -1.90
CA GLY A 147 1.15 12.98 -0.76
C GLY A 147 -0.27 13.47 -0.51
N TYR A 148 -1.02 12.77 0.35
CA TYR A 148 -2.39 13.18 0.68
C TYR A 148 -2.43 14.42 1.59
N ARG A 149 -3.43 15.28 1.42
CA ARG A 149 -3.69 16.47 2.27
C ARG A 149 -3.84 16.09 3.75
N GLY A 150 -4.46 14.94 4.02
CA GLY A 150 -4.66 14.42 5.38
C GLY A 150 -3.40 13.86 6.06
N TYR A 151 -2.26 13.78 5.36
CA TYR A 151 -1.02 13.32 5.98
C TYR A 151 -0.45 14.33 6.99
N ARG A 152 0.22 13.82 8.02
CA ARG A 152 0.98 14.65 8.96
C ARG A 152 2.07 15.42 8.22
N TYR A 153 2.16 16.72 8.51
CA TYR A 153 3.05 17.68 7.84
C TYR A 153 2.86 17.75 6.32
N SER A 154 1.63 17.56 5.82
CA SER A 154 1.33 17.52 4.39
C SER A 154 1.80 18.75 3.62
N TRP A 155 1.95 19.91 4.26
CA TRP A 155 2.52 21.15 3.70
C TRP A 155 3.95 21.00 3.16
N LEU A 156 4.70 19.98 3.57
CA LEU A 156 6.02 19.65 3.02
C LEU A 156 5.95 19.02 1.61
N HIS A 157 4.79 18.45 1.24
CA HIS A 157 4.47 18.08 -0.13
C HIS A 157 3.98 19.32 -0.87
N ASN A 158 4.53 19.59 -2.06
CA ASN A 158 4.01 20.65 -2.92
C ASN A 158 2.83 20.19 -3.78
N ARG A 159 2.63 18.88 -3.94
CA ARG A 159 1.45 18.28 -4.58
C ARG A 159 0.65 17.51 -3.51
N ARG A 160 -0.46 18.11 -3.10
CA ARG A 160 -1.29 17.60 -1.98
C ARG A 160 -2.62 17.09 -2.52
N ALA A 161 -2.74 15.77 -2.64
CA ALA A 161 -3.92 15.10 -3.19
C ALA A 161 -5.11 15.14 -2.21
N PRO A 162 -6.36 15.20 -2.71
CA PRO A 162 -7.56 14.98 -1.90
C PRO A 162 -7.61 13.53 -1.36
N ASP A 163 -8.59 13.24 -0.50
CA ASP A 163 -8.73 11.88 0.04
C ASP A 163 -8.94 10.85 -1.09
N PRO A 164 -8.39 9.62 -0.98
CA PRO A 164 -8.61 8.56 -1.96
C PRO A 164 -10.08 8.34 -2.35
N SER A 165 -11.01 8.46 -1.40
CA SER A 165 -12.44 8.31 -1.67
C SER A 165 -12.97 9.31 -2.69
N GLN A 166 -12.41 10.53 -2.70
CA GLN A 166 -12.76 11.59 -3.65
C GLN A 166 -12.13 11.35 -5.03
N ILE A 167 -10.93 10.77 -5.07
CA ILE A 167 -10.21 10.44 -6.32
C ILE A 167 -10.90 9.28 -7.04
N TRP A 168 -11.31 8.27 -6.28
CA TRP A 168 -11.99 7.07 -6.80
C TRP A 168 -13.51 7.20 -6.88
N GLN A 169 -14.08 8.27 -6.29
CA GLN A 169 -15.53 8.50 -6.19
C GLN A 169 -16.26 7.30 -5.56
N LYS A 170 -15.68 6.77 -4.47
CA LYS A 170 -16.13 5.55 -3.78
C LYS A 170 -16.00 5.72 -2.27
N SER A 171 -16.98 5.23 -1.51
CA SER A 171 -17.03 5.35 -0.05
C SER A 171 -16.05 4.43 0.69
N ALA A 172 -15.75 3.25 0.14
CA ALA A 172 -14.85 2.28 0.73
C ALA A 172 -13.62 2.06 -0.15
N ILE A 173 -12.43 2.39 0.33
CA ILE A 173 -11.19 2.30 -0.45
C ILE A 173 -10.33 1.15 0.08
N HIS A 174 -9.96 0.23 -0.82
CA HIS A 174 -9.00 -0.81 -0.53
C HIS A 174 -7.59 -0.22 -0.40
N SER A 175 -6.72 -0.81 0.42
CA SER A 175 -5.37 -0.26 0.66
C SER A 175 -4.54 -0.14 -0.63
N ALA A 176 -4.71 -1.03 -1.62
CA ALA A 176 -4.07 -0.88 -2.94
C ALA A 176 -4.61 0.33 -3.72
N GLU A 177 -5.93 0.58 -3.69
CA GLU A 177 -6.56 1.76 -4.29
C GLU A 177 -6.08 3.04 -3.60
N GLN A 178 -5.91 3.02 -2.27
CA GLN A 178 -5.33 4.14 -1.53
C GLN A 178 -3.93 4.49 -2.01
N GLN A 179 -3.09 3.50 -2.34
CA GLN A 179 -1.74 3.77 -2.83
C GLN A 179 -1.75 4.25 -4.29
N LEU A 180 -2.54 3.60 -5.15
CA LEU A 180 -2.73 4.00 -6.55
C LEU A 180 -3.40 5.37 -6.71
N GLY A 181 -4.17 5.82 -5.72
CA GLY A 181 -4.90 7.09 -5.78
C GLY A 181 -3.98 8.29 -6.04
N LEU A 182 -2.76 8.31 -5.49
CA LEU A 182 -1.81 9.39 -5.75
C LEU A 182 -1.38 9.41 -7.23
N LEU A 183 -1.14 8.24 -7.83
CA LEU A 183 -0.80 8.13 -9.25
C LEU A 183 -1.98 8.55 -10.13
N LYS A 184 -3.19 8.06 -9.83
CA LYS A 184 -4.42 8.39 -10.55
C LYS A 184 -4.71 9.90 -10.50
N TRP A 185 -4.54 10.51 -9.33
CA TRP A 185 -4.71 11.96 -9.17
C TRP A 185 -3.68 12.75 -9.97
N CYS A 186 -2.47 12.23 -10.13
CA CYS A 186 -1.42 12.80 -10.99
C CYS A 186 -1.56 12.46 -12.48
N GLY A 187 -2.68 11.88 -12.91
CA GLY A 187 -2.99 11.66 -14.33
C GLY A 187 -2.52 10.33 -14.91
N VAL A 188 -2.02 9.39 -14.09
CA VAL A 188 -1.74 8.03 -14.56
C VAL A 188 -3.07 7.35 -14.94
N PRO A 189 -3.22 6.81 -16.16
CA PRO A 189 -4.47 6.24 -16.64
C PRO A 189 -4.75 4.89 -15.99
N ILE A 190 -5.44 4.91 -14.85
CA ILE A 190 -5.79 3.71 -14.06
C ILE A 190 -7.31 3.54 -14.08
N ALA A 191 -7.79 2.60 -14.90
CA ALA A 191 -9.21 2.21 -14.95
C ALA A 191 -9.58 1.36 -13.73
N SER A 192 -8.76 0.35 -13.42
CA SER A 192 -8.87 -0.51 -12.25
C SER A 192 -7.48 -0.83 -11.69
N PRO A 193 -7.37 -1.19 -10.39
CA PRO A 193 -6.11 -1.61 -9.81
C PRO A 193 -5.53 -2.86 -10.52
N PRO A 194 -4.28 -2.82 -11.01
CA PRO A 194 -3.59 -4.04 -11.43
C PRO A 194 -3.49 -5.05 -10.27
N PRO A 195 -3.37 -6.36 -10.55
CA PRO A 195 -3.14 -7.35 -9.51
C PRO A 195 -1.81 -7.09 -8.80
N SER A 196 -1.74 -7.40 -7.50
CA SER A 196 -0.46 -7.38 -6.79
C SER A 196 0.44 -8.49 -7.33
N SER A 197 1.73 -8.19 -7.48
CA SER A 197 2.72 -9.11 -8.03
C SER A 197 3.92 -9.24 -7.11
N LEU A 198 4.40 -10.48 -6.94
CA LEU A 198 5.67 -10.77 -6.30
C LEU A 198 6.50 -11.63 -7.23
N ARG A 199 7.82 -11.43 -7.21
CA ARG A 199 8.76 -12.26 -7.95
C ARG A 199 9.67 -12.95 -6.96
N ALA A 200 9.68 -14.28 -7.01
CA ALA A 200 10.71 -15.07 -6.34
C ALA A 200 11.96 -15.10 -7.23
N SER A 201 13.11 -14.79 -6.64
CA SER A 201 14.40 -14.89 -7.33
C SER A 201 14.73 -16.33 -7.68
N GLU A 202 15.55 -16.54 -8.71
CA GLU A 202 16.00 -17.88 -9.07
C GLU A 202 16.74 -18.56 -7.91
N GLN A 203 17.55 -17.80 -7.18
CA GLN A 203 18.25 -18.28 -5.99
C GLN A 203 17.27 -18.71 -4.88
N ALA A 204 16.21 -17.93 -4.64
CA ALA A 204 15.17 -18.28 -3.68
C ALA A 204 14.43 -19.56 -4.11
N LEU A 205 14.08 -19.68 -5.39
CA LEU A 205 13.44 -20.88 -5.95
C LEU A 205 14.33 -22.12 -5.81
N VAL A 206 15.63 -22.02 -6.13
CA VAL A 206 16.60 -23.10 -5.96
C VAL A 206 16.73 -23.50 -4.48
N SER A 207 16.83 -22.51 -3.59
CA SER A 207 16.94 -22.75 -2.15
C SER A 207 15.70 -23.46 -1.58
N VAL A 208 14.50 -23.00 -1.95
CA VAL A 208 13.23 -23.61 -1.55
C VAL A 208 13.11 -25.03 -2.11
N ARG A 209 13.35 -25.23 -3.42
CA ARG A 209 13.32 -26.57 -4.05
C ARG A 209 14.27 -27.55 -3.38
N ARG A 210 15.48 -27.10 -3.01
CA ARG A 210 16.44 -27.93 -2.26
C ARG A 210 15.90 -28.33 -0.89
N ARG A 211 15.34 -27.39 -0.14
CA ARG A 211 14.74 -27.68 1.20
C ARG A 211 13.56 -28.65 1.09
N LEU A 212 12.69 -28.45 0.10
CA LEU A 212 11.57 -29.37 -0.16
C LEU A 212 12.06 -30.78 -0.47
N ARG A 213 13.08 -30.93 -1.33
CA ARG A 213 13.69 -32.24 -1.63
C ARG A 213 14.32 -32.90 -0.41
N GLN A 214 15.00 -32.14 0.45
CA GLN A 214 15.58 -32.63 1.70
C GLN A 214 14.52 -33.12 2.68
N MET A 215 13.32 -32.54 2.64
CA MET A 215 12.15 -32.98 3.41
C MET A 215 11.42 -34.17 2.76
N GLY A 216 11.91 -34.72 1.64
CA GLY A 216 11.23 -35.78 0.90
C GLY A 216 10.00 -35.33 0.11
N LEU A 217 9.70 -34.03 0.08
CA LEU A 217 8.52 -33.48 -0.59
C LEU A 217 8.77 -33.32 -2.09
N ARG A 218 8.14 -34.20 -2.88
CA ARG A 218 8.21 -34.21 -4.35
C ARG A 218 6.87 -33.91 -5.03
N GLY A 219 5.77 -34.01 -4.29
CA GLY A 219 4.41 -33.77 -4.77
C GLY A 219 3.77 -32.51 -4.18
N PRO A 220 2.45 -32.36 -4.34
CA PRO A 220 1.68 -31.28 -3.72
C PRO A 220 1.84 -31.27 -2.20
N PHE A 221 1.77 -30.09 -1.60
CA PHE A 221 1.78 -29.91 -0.16
C PHE A 221 0.95 -28.66 0.20
N ALA A 222 0.48 -28.61 1.45
CA ALA A 222 -0.15 -27.41 2.01
C ALA A 222 0.87 -26.55 2.76
N VAL A 223 0.70 -25.22 2.73
CA VAL A 223 1.47 -24.31 3.58
C VAL A 223 0.56 -23.78 4.68
N ILE A 224 0.97 -23.94 5.92
CA ILE A 224 0.27 -23.46 7.10
C ILE A 224 1.10 -22.36 7.74
N HIS A 225 0.53 -21.16 7.87
CA HIS A 225 1.15 -20.03 8.55
C HIS A 225 0.30 -19.65 9.78
N PRO A 226 0.56 -20.24 10.96
CA PRO A 226 -0.30 -20.09 12.13
C PRO A 226 -0.01 -18.81 12.93
N ALA A 227 1.10 -18.14 12.61
CA ALA A 227 1.56 -16.98 13.35
C ALA A 227 0.83 -15.70 12.90
N ALA A 228 0.62 -14.79 13.86
CA ALA A 228 0.12 -13.45 13.61
C ALA A 228 0.71 -12.50 14.65
N THR A 229 0.91 -11.23 14.28
CA THR A 229 1.47 -10.23 15.21
C THR A 229 0.63 -10.04 16.46
N HIS A 230 -0.70 -10.06 16.34
CA HIS A 230 -1.62 -9.95 17.46
C HIS A 230 -2.15 -11.32 17.84
N GLU A 231 -2.06 -11.67 19.12
CA GLU A 231 -2.56 -12.94 19.66
C GLU A 231 -4.05 -13.14 19.39
N THR A 232 -4.84 -12.07 19.46
CA THR A 232 -6.28 -12.11 19.15
C THR A 232 -6.59 -12.48 17.70
N LYS A 233 -5.61 -12.39 16.80
CA LYS A 233 -5.72 -12.80 15.39
C LYS A 233 -5.12 -14.19 15.14
N ARG A 234 -4.57 -14.86 16.16
CA ARG A 234 -4.04 -16.22 16.06
C ARG A 234 -5.18 -17.21 16.29
N TRP A 235 -5.30 -18.16 15.37
CA TRP A 235 -6.15 -19.32 15.60
C TRP A 235 -5.42 -20.34 16.49
N SER A 236 -6.18 -21.18 17.19
CA SER A 236 -5.61 -22.15 18.14
C SER A 236 -4.66 -23.12 17.44
N ALA A 237 -3.50 -23.37 18.08
CA ALA A 237 -2.52 -24.33 17.59
C ALA A 237 -3.11 -25.73 17.44
N ALA A 238 -3.95 -26.17 18.39
CA ALA A 238 -4.65 -27.45 18.31
C ALA A 238 -5.59 -27.53 17.10
N LYS A 239 -6.26 -26.42 16.75
CA LYS A 239 -7.13 -26.37 15.58
C LYS A 239 -6.33 -26.41 14.27
N PHE A 240 -5.18 -25.75 14.19
CA PHE A 240 -4.26 -25.92 13.06
C PHE A 240 -3.74 -27.35 12.95
N ALA A 241 -3.41 -28.00 14.08
CA ALA A 241 -2.99 -29.39 14.09
C ALA A 241 -4.09 -30.33 13.55
N HIS A 242 -5.35 -30.11 13.93
CA HIS A 242 -6.47 -30.85 13.35
C HIS A 242 -6.57 -30.66 11.84
N VAL A 243 -6.31 -29.46 11.31
CA VAL A 243 -6.27 -29.23 9.84
C VAL A 243 -5.13 -30.00 9.20
N VAL A 244 -3.93 -29.99 9.79
CA VAL A 244 -2.77 -30.75 9.30
C VAL A 244 -3.09 -32.25 9.25
N GLN A 245 -3.65 -32.80 10.32
CA GLN A 245 -4.06 -34.20 10.41
C GLN A 245 -5.13 -34.54 9.37
N TYR A 246 -6.13 -33.67 9.21
CA TYR A 246 -7.20 -33.86 8.22
C TYR A 246 -6.65 -33.88 6.79
N LEU A 247 -5.77 -32.95 6.44
CA LEU A 247 -5.14 -32.90 5.11
C LEU A 247 -4.31 -34.16 4.83
N ALA A 248 -3.56 -34.65 5.81
CA ALA A 248 -2.80 -35.89 5.67
C ALA A 248 -3.72 -37.11 5.52
N ALA A 249 -4.71 -37.27 6.41
CA ALA A 249 -5.55 -38.46 6.43
C ALA A 249 -6.55 -38.55 5.26
N LYS A 250 -7.12 -37.41 4.84
CA LYS A 250 -8.18 -37.39 3.82
C LYS A 250 -7.66 -37.17 2.40
N HIS A 251 -6.54 -36.45 2.26
CA HIS A 251 -6.02 -36.02 0.97
C HIS A 251 -4.58 -36.48 0.70
N GLU A 252 -3.98 -37.25 1.60
CA GLU A 252 -2.57 -37.66 1.53
C GLU A 252 -1.64 -36.47 1.31
N LEU A 253 -2.04 -35.30 1.81
CA LEU A 253 -1.40 -34.02 1.51
C LEU A 253 -0.51 -33.59 2.69
N PRO A 254 0.83 -33.68 2.56
CA PRO A 254 1.73 -33.21 3.60
C PRO A 254 1.64 -31.70 3.79
N SER A 255 1.91 -31.23 5.00
CA SER A 255 1.85 -29.82 5.36
C SER A 255 3.22 -29.27 5.77
N ILE A 256 3.54 -28.05 5.33
CA ILE A 256 4.70 -27.28 5.76
C ILE A 256 4.22 -26.12 6.63
N ILE A 257 4.72 -26.06 7.86
CA ILE A 257 4.41 -24.96 8.79
C ILE A 257 5.50 -23.91 8.70
N ILE A 258 5.12 -22.66 8.44
CA ILE A 258 6.05 -21.52 8.34
C ILE A 258 5.72 -20.46 9.39
N ALA A 259 6.76 -19.82 9.94
CA ALA A 259 6.65 -18.64 10.81
C ALA A 259 7.96 -17.84 10.79
N ALA A 260 7.98 -16.64 11.37
CA ALA A 260 9.24 -15.93 11.57
C ALA A 260 10.13 -16.68 12.58
N ARG A 261 11.45 -16.47 12.52
CA ARG A 261 12.42 -17.17 13.37
C ARG A 261 12.12 -17.07 14.87
N HIS A 262 11.66 -15.91 15.33
CA HIS A 262 11.33 -15.67 16.74
C HIS A 262 9.96 -16.25 17.17
N GLU A 263 9.16 -16.72 16.20
CA GLU A 263 7.84 -17.30 16.40
C GLU A 263 7.88 -18.84 16.40
N GLY A 264 9.07 -19.45 16.55
CA GLY A 264 9.27 -20.90 16.54
C GLY A 264 8.35 -21.64 17.52
N HIS A 265 8.14 -21.07 18.71
CA HIS A 265 7.24 -21.60 19.73
C HIS A 265 5.81 -21.83 19.23
N ILE A 266 5.31 -21.03 18.27
CA ILE A 266 3.99 -21.22 17.66
C ILE A 266 3.99 -22.46 16.77
N THR A 267 5.05 -22.63 15.98
CA THR A 267 5.17 -23.80 15.09
C THR A 267 5.36 -25.09 15.88
N ASP A 268 6.11 -25.03 16.99
CA ASP A 268 6.33 -26.18 17.88
C ASP A 268 5.03 -26.58 18.59
N ALA A 269 4.21 -25.61 19.01
CA ALA A 269 2.90 -25.89 19.57
C ALA A 269 1.98 -26.62 18.58
N VAL A 270 1.93 -26.20 17.30
CA VAL A 270 1.14 -26.90 16.29
C VAL A 270 1.63 -28.32 16.07
N LYS A 271 2.97 -28.52 15.96
CA LYS A 271 3.56 -29.86 15.80
C LYS A 271 3.25 -30.76 17.00
N GLY A 272 3.34 -30.24 18.22
CA GLY A 272 3.05 -31.01 19.43
C GLY A 272 1.63 -31.57 19.49
N PHE A 273 0.64 -30.85 18.93
CA PHE A 273 -0.74 -31.35 18.82
C PHE A 273 -0.97 -32.27 17.62
N ALA A 274 -0.14 -32.20 16.58
CA ALA A 274 -0.32 -32.96 15.36
C ALA A 274 0.12 -34.43 15.49
N GLY A 275 0.99 -34.73 16.46
CA GLY A 275 1.67 -36.04 16.59
C GLY A 275 2.75 -36.21 15.54
#